data_AF-A0A960AWD7-F1
#
_entry.id   AF-A0A960AWD7-F1
#
_cell.length_a   1.000
_cell.length_b   1.000
_cell.length_c   1.000
_cell.angle_alpha   90.00
_cell.angle_beta   90.00
_cell.angle_gamma   90.00
#
_symmetry.space_group_name_H-M   'P 1'
#
loop_
_entity.id
_entity.type
_entity.pdbx_description
1 polymer ?
#
loop_
_entity_poly.entity_id
_entity_poly.type
_entity_poly.pdbx_seq_one_letter_code
_entity_poly.pdbx_strand_id
1 'polypeptide(L)'
;ADFLARAAHYAIERPIDDFTFPAVFARRMKAYQEAHGVDLGEFAHFTVKAFSNAAKNPLAHMREAKTSFEQASTAGDHNPNFLANEELKPFLKVSDCSQVTDGAAALLLVSKEGLAKIGKTPADCIKVRSYGFVTNPLAQVKNLLEFESARQSFGQSLGDGGARVEDVG
;
A
#
# COMPACT_ATOMS: atom_id res chain seq x y z
N ALA A 1 -13.62 8.18 10.61
CA ALA A 1 -13.68 7.25 9.47
C ALA A 1 -14.26 7.90 8.21
N ASP A 2 -15.39 8.61 8.29
CA ASP A 2 -16.09 9.18 7.11
C ASP A 2 -15.23 10.05 6.17
N PHE A 3 -14.38 10.93 6.70
CA PHE A 3 -13.50 11.77 5.87
C PHE A 3 -12.58 10.97 4.96
N LEU A 4 -12.03 9.86 5.46
CA LEU A 4 -11.15 8.98 4.69
C LEU A 4 -11.94 8.27 3.58
N ALA A 5 -13.20 7.91 3.83
CA ALA A 5 -14.04 7.24 2.84
C ALA A 5 -14.38 8.12 1.62
N ARG A 6 -14.16 9.43 1.67
CA ARG A 6 -14.41 10.35 0.54
C ARG A 6 -13.47 10.15 -0.64
N ALA A 7 -12.35 9.46 -0.45
CA ALA A 7 -11.46 9.05 -1.54
C ALA A 7 -11.95 7.81 -2.30
N ALA A 8 -12.96 7.11 -1.78
CA ALA A 8 -13.58 5.95 -2.42
C ALA A 8 -14.76 6.38 -3.30
N HIS A 9 -15.35 5.43 -4.05
CA HIS A 9 -16.67 5.67 -4.66
C HIS A 9 -17.74 5.70 -3.56
N TYR A 10 -17.99 6.88 -3.01
CA TYR A 10 -18.77 7.03 -1.77
C TYR A 10 -20.12 6.30 -1.81
N ALA A 11 -20.90 6.40 -2.88
CA ALA A 11 -22.22 5.74 -2.94
C ALA A 11 -22.19 4.20 -2.97
N ILE A 12 -21.08 3.58 -3.40
CA ILE A 12 -20.97 2.13 -3.59
C ILE A 12 -20.12 1.50 -2.49
N GLU A 13 -19.01 2.14 -2.13
CA GLU A 13 -18.00 1.56 -1.25
C GLU A 13 -18.20 1.98 0.21
N ARG A 14 -18.67 3.21 0.50
CA ARG A 14 -18.93 3.66 1.88
C ARG A 14 -19.92 2.76 2.64
N PRO A 15 -21.01 2.25 2.04
CA PRO A 15 -21.96 1.40 2.74
C PRO A 15 -21.42 0.02 3.10
N ILE A 16 -20.26 -0.39 2.58
CA ILE A 16 -19.66 -1.70 2.90
C ILE A 16 -19.29 -1.77 4.38
N ASP A 17 -18.66 -0.71 4.90
CA ASP A 17 -18.25 -0.57 6.29
C ASP A 17 -17.88 0.90 6.60
N ASP A 18 -17.96 1.30 7.88
CA ASP A 18 -17.43 2.57 8.38
C ASP A 18 -15.93 2.72 8.11
N PHE A 19 -15.19 1.61 8.17
CA PHE A 19 -13.80 1.50 7.74
C PHE A 19 -13.73 1.07 6.27
N THR A 20 -14.18 1.96 5.38
CA THR A 20 -14.38 1.70 3.95
C THR A 20 -13.17 1.07 3.24
N PHE A 21 -11.99 1.68 3.34
CA PHE A 21 -10.80 1.13 2.67
C PHE A 21 -10.34 -0.20 3.28
N PRO A 22 -10.23 -0.36 4.62
CA PRO A 22 -10.02 -1.67 5.22
C PRO A 22 -11.00 -2.74 4.73
N ALA A 23 -12.30 -2.44 4.62
CA ALA A 23 -13.27 -3.40 4.10
C ALA A 23 -13.06 -3.72 2.61
N VAL A 24 -12.73 -2.73 1.77
CA VAL A 24 -12.40 -2.96 0.35
C VAL A 24 -11.19 -3.88 0.19
N PHE A 25 -10.17 -3.76 1.04
CA PHE A 25 -9.00 -4.65 1.03
C PHE A 25 -9.31 -6.03 1.64
N ALA A 26 -10.11 -6.10 2.71
CA ALA A 26 -10.58 -7.37 3.27
C ALA A 26 -11.37 -8.18 2.23
N ARG A 27 -12.16 -7.53 1.37
CA ARG A 27 -12.85 -8.18 0.24
C ARG A 27 -11.89 -8.81 -0.76
N ARG A 28 -10.75 -8.16 -1.05
CA ARG A 28 -9.69 -8.76 -1.89
C ARG A 28 -9.02 -9.93 -1.19
N MET A 29 -8.80 -9.82 0.12
CA MET A 29 -8.17 -10.88 0.91
C MET A 29 -9.07 -12.11 1.02
N LYS A 30 -10.37 -11.93 1.17
CA LYS A 30 -11.38 -13.00 1.04
C LYS A 30 -11.30 -13.71 -0.30
N ALA A 31 -11.37 -12.95 -1.40
CA ALA A 31 -11.27 -13.52 -2.75
C ALA A 31 -9.94 -14.28 -2.97
N TYR A 32 -8.84 -13.75 -2.45
CA TYR A 32 -7.52 -14.40 -2.55
C TYR A 32 -7.47 -15.70 -1.75
N GLN A 33 -8.05 -15.73 -0.54
CA GLN A 33 -8.17 -16.97 0.23
C GLN A 33 -9.05 -18.00 -0.49
N GLU A 34 -10.20 -17.59 -1.02
CA GLU A 34 -11.11 -18.48 -1.76
C GLU A 34 -10.45 -19.07 -3.02
N ALA A 35 -9.64 -18.27 -3.73
CA ALA A 35 -8.96 -18.71 -4.94
C ALA A 35 -7.75 -19.61 -4.71
N HIS A 36 -7.03 -19.42 -3.59
CA HIS A 36 -5.73 -20.07 -3.36
C HIS A 36 -5.66 -20.96 -2.11
N GLY A 37 -6.69 -20.98 -1.27
CA GLY A 37 -6.74 -21.79 -0.05
C GLY A 37 -5.65 -21.45 0.97
N VAL A 38 -5.16 -20.20 0.96
CA VAL A 38 -4.06 -19.77 1.83
C VAL A 38 -4.48 -19.62 3.29
N ASP A 39 -3.55 -19.88 4.20
CA ASP A 39 -3.69 -19.51 5.60
C ASP A 39 -3.46 -17.99 5.75
N LEU A 40 -4.45 -17.29 6.32
CA LEU A 40 -4.37 -15.85 6.55
C LEU A 40 -3.28 -15.48 7.57
N GLY A 41 -2.92 -16.40 8.47
CA GLY A 41 -1.85 -16.19 9.44
C GLY A 41 -0.49 -15.97 8.80
N GLU A 42 -0.22 -16.59 7.65
CA GLU A 42 1.06 -16.49 6.94
C GLU A 42 1.33 -15.06 6.42
N PHE A 43 0.29 -14.25 6.21
CA PHE A 43 0.44 -12.85 5.82
C PHE A 43 1.07 -11.98 6.92
N ALA A 44 1.15 -12.47 8.16
CA ALA A 44 1.86 -11.80 9.25
C ALA A 44 3.33 -11.53 8.93
N HIS A 45 3.95 -12.29 8.01
CA HIS A 45 5.31 -12.00 7.54
C HIS A 45 5.44 -10.59 6.94
N PHE A 46 4.41 -10.07 6.26
CA PHE A 46 4.42 -8.71 5.71
C PHE A 46 4.45 -7.67 6.83
N THR A 47 3.61 -7.87 7.85
CA THR A 47 3.52 -7.03 9.04
C THR A 47 4.83 -7.03 9.81
N VAL A 48 5.38 -8.20 10.16
CA VAL A 48 6.65 -8.32 10.89
C VAL A 48 7.80 -7.66 10.12
N LYS A 49 7.87 -7.85 8.80
CA LYS A 49 8.88 -7.19 7.95
C LYS A 49 8.73 -5.67 8.00
N ALA A 50 7.50 -5.15 7.92
CA ALA A 50 7.24 -3.73 7.95
C ALA A 50 7.69 -3.09 9.29
N PHE A 51 7.33 -3.69 10.42
CA PHE A 51 7.75 -3.21 11.74
C PHE A 51 9.27 -3.34 11.95
N SER A 52 9.89 -4.42 11.48
CA SER A 52 11.36 -4.60 11.53
C SER A 52 12.10 -3.51 10.74
N ASN A 53 11.57 -3.12 9.59
CA ASN A 53 12.12 -2.02 8.79
C ASN A 53 11.83 -0.66 9.42
N ALA A 54 10.64 -0.47 10.01
CA ALA A 54 10.29 0.75 10.72
C ALA A 54 11.23 1.03 11.90
N ALA A 55 11.61 0.01 12.66
CA ALA A 55 12.55 0.15 13.79
C ALA A 55 13.93 0.70 13.37
N LYS A 56 14.32 0.50 12.10
CA LYS A 56 15.59 0.98 11.53
C LYS A 56 15.47 2.39 10.94
N ASN A 57 14.25 2.91 10.77
CA ASN A 57 14.00 4.20 10.16
C ASN A 57 13.66 5.26 11.24
N PRO A 58 14.51 6.27 11.46
CA PRO A 58 14.25 7.32 12.46
C PRO A 58 12.99 8.15 12.17
N LEU A 59 12.47 8.13 10.94
CA LEU A 59 11.28 8.88 10.53
C LEU A 59 9.98 8.05 10.61
N ALA A 60 10.04 6.76 10.98
CA ALA A 60 8.87 5.91 11.00
C ALA A 60 7.97 6.21 12.22
N HIS A 61 6.66 6.39 11.99
CA HIS A 61 5.66 6.54 13.05
C HIS A 61 5.70 5.37 14.04
N MET A 62 5.84 4.13 13.55
CA MET A 62 5.88 2.91 14.35
C MET A 62 7.29 2.47 14.74
N ARG A 63 8.27 3.39 14.83
CA ARG A 63 9.68 3.06 15.09
C ARG A 63 9.90 2.23 16.36
N GLU A 64 9.25 2.59 17.46
CA GLU A 64 9.41 1.92 18.75
C GLU A 64 8.49 0.71 18.92
N ALA A 65 7.53 0.52 18.01
CA ALA A 65 6.59 -0.57 18.08
C ALA A 65 7.26 -1.88 17.65
N LYS A 66 6.91 -2.97 18.35
CA LYS A 66 7.37 -4.32 18.03
C LYS A 66 6.17 -5.22 17.91
N THR A 67 6.24 -6.13 16.94
CA THR A 67 5.24 -7.18 16.76
C THR A 67 5.96 -8.46 16.41
N SER A 68 5.61 -9.56 17.08
CA SER A 68 6.07 -10.89 16.73
C SER A 68 5.18 -11.49 15.63
N PHE A 69 5.64 -12.57 15.00
CA PHE A 69 4.82 -13.29 14.04
C PHE A 69 3.54 -13.81 14.70
N GLU A 70 3.65 -14.39 15.90
CA GLU A 70 2.51 -14.90 16.66
C GLU A 70 1.48 -13.79 16.91
N GLN A 71 1.91 -12.62 17.38
CA GLN A 71 1.04 -11.47 17.62
C GLN A 71 0.34 -10.96 16.35
N ALA A 72 1.04 -11.00 15.22
CA ALA A 72 0.53 -10.53 13.93
C ALA A 72 -0.30 -11.60 13.18
N SER A 73 -0.13 -12.88 13.47
CA SER A 73 -0.78 -14.00 12.76
C SER A 73 -2.24 -14.21 13.16
N THR A 74 -2.57 -13.99 14.43
CA THR A 74 -3.91 -14.22 14.97
C THR A 74 -4.56 -12.94 15.48
N ALA A 75 -5.87 -12.86 15.37
CA ALA A 75 -6.61 -11.79 16.03
C ALA A 75 -6.63 -11.99 17.55
N GLY A 76 -6.59 -10.89 18.30
CA GLY A 76 -6.65 -10.89 19.76
C GLY A 76 -6.87 -9.48 20.30
N ASP A 77 -6.84 -9.31 21.63
CA ASP A 77 -7.20 -8.06 22.29
C ASP A 77 -6.42 -6.84 21.77
N HIS A 78 -5.14 -7.03 21.43
CA HIS A 78 -4.25 -5.98 20.92
C HIS A 78 -4.13 -5.94 19.39
N ASN A 79 -4.76 -6.88 18.68
CA ASN A 79 -4.74 -6.97 17.22
C ASN A 79 -6.10 -7.49 16.69
N PRO A 80 -7.23 -6.82 16.99
CA PRO A 80 -8.54 -7.37 16.70
C PRO A 80 -8.87 -7.31 15.21
N ASN A 81 -9.78 -8.18 14.78
CA ASN A 81 -10.58 -7.94 13.59
C ASN A 81 -11.62 -6.85 13.92
N PHE A 82 -11.51 -5.67 13.33
CA PHE A 82 -12.23 -4.47 13.78
C PHE A 82 -13.35 -4.01 12.84
N LEU A 83 -13.55 -4.66 11.69
CA LEU A 83 -14.64 -4.35 10.77
C LEU A 83 -15.99 -4.70 11.41
N ALA A 84 -17.02 -3.90 11.09
CA ALA A 84 -18.40 -4.17 11.45
C ALA A 84 -19.06 -5.15 10.47
N ASN A 85 -18.58 -5.20 9.23
CA ASN A 85 -19.04 -6.16 8.23
C ASN A 85 -18.59 -7.58 8.58
N GLU A 86 -19.49 -8.41 9.12
CA GLU A 86 -19.19 -9.75 9.61
C GLU A 86 -18.66 -10.71 8.52
N GLU A 87 -19.00 -10.49 7.24
CA GLU A 87 -18.45 -11.31 6.15
C GLU A 87 -17.00 -10.97 5.80
N LEU A 88 -16.54 -9.76 6.14
CA LEU A 88 -15.20 -9.27 5.81
C LEU A 88 -14.28 -9.22 7.04
N LYS A 89 -14.88 -9.13 8.22
CA LYS A 89 -14.19 -9.00 9.51
C LYS A 89 -13.08 -10.04 9.72
N PRO A 90 -13.25 -11.35 9.43
CA PRO A 90 -12.19 -12.33 9.65
C PRO A 90 -10.92 -12.11 8.80
N PHE A 91 -11.03 -11.36 7.69
CA PHE A 91 -10.00 -11.29 6.66
C PHE A 91 -8.99 -10.16 6.85
N LEU A 92 -9.12 -9.38 7.93
CA LEU A 92 -8.24 -8.24 8.18
C LEU A 92 -8.17 -7.88 9.67
N LYS A 93 -6.96 -7.66 10.18
CA LYS A 93 -6.67 -7.26 11.56
C LYS A 93 -6.12 -5.82 11.61
N VAL A 94 -6.08 -5.22 12.79
CA VAL A 94 -5.53 -3.86 12.97
C VAL A 94 -4.09 -3.75 12.45
N SER A 95 -3.25 -4.74 12.74
CA SER A 95 -1.83 -4.74 12.31
C SER A 95 -1.63 -4.88 10.79
N ASP A 96 -2.65 -5.30 10.04
CA ASP A 96 -2.61 -5.39 8.58
C ASP A 96 -2.84 -4.01 7.91
N CYS A 97 -3.28 -3.01 8.68
CA CYS A 97 -3.56 -1.66 8.19
C CYS A 97 -2.35 -0.73 8.29
N SER A 98 -2.26 0.20 7.33
CA SER A 98 -1.39 1.36 7.45
C SER A 98 -1.87 2.33 8.54
N GLN A 99 -0.95 3.12 9.07
CA GLN A 99 -1.25 4.11 10.11
C GLN A 99 -1.94 5.36 9.56
N VAL A 100 -2.86 5.95 10.33
CA VAL A 100 -3.25 7.35 10.14
C VAL A 100 -2.12 8.21 10.70
N THR A 101 -1.43 8.94 9.83
CA THR A 101 -0.18 9.63 10.16
C THR A 101 -0.16 11.04 9.59
N ASP A 102 0.33 11.98 10.38
CA ASP A 102 0.66 13.32 9.90
C ASP A 102 2.13 13.37 9.44
N GLY A 103 2.39 14.03 8.32
CA GLY A 103 3.76 14.15 7.80
C GLY A 103 3.83 14.94 6.49
N ALA A 104 5.06 15.27 6.07
CA ALA A 104 5.33 15.95 4.81
C ALA A 104 6.61 15.41 4.17
N ALA A 105 6.63 15.39 2.84
CA ALA A 105 7.80 15.07 2.04
C ALA A 105 7.84 16.00 0.81
N ALA A 106 9.04 16.37 0.36
CA ALA A 106 9.22 17.23 -0.81
C ALA A 106 10.38 16.73 -1.67
N LEU A 107 10.24 16.92 -2.98
CA LEU A 107 11.28 16.61 -3.98
C LEU A 107 11.47 17.84 -4.87
N LEU A 108 12.72 18.16 -5.21
CA LEU A 108 13.05 19.18 -6.20
C LEU A 108 13.37 18.50 -7.53
N LEU A 109 12.49 18.68 -8.51
CA LEU A 109 12.70 18.20 -9.88
C LEU A 109 13.29 19.33 -10.72
N VAL A 110 14.38 19.04 -11.41
CA VAL A 110 15.11 20.01 -12.23
C VAL A 110 15.46 19.42 -13.59
N SER A 111 15.43 20.26 -14.61
CA SER A 111 16.03 19.94 -15.91
C SER A 111 17.56 20.04 -15.83
N LYS A 112 18.25 19.70 -16.93
CA LYS A 112 19.70 19.90 -17.04
C LYS A 112 20.09 21.37 -16.90
N GLU A 113 19.31 22.26 -17.51
CA GLU A 113 19.49 23.71 -17.38
C GLU A 113 19.22 24.17 -15.95
N GLY A 114 18.21 23.58 -15.29
CA GLY A 114 17.91 23.82 -13.88
C GLY A 114 19.08 23.45 -12.96
N LEU A 115 19.69 22.28 -13.16
CA LEU A 115 20.89 21.84 -12.44
C LEU A 115 22.02 22.86 -12.55
N ALA A 116 22.31 23.33 -13.77
CA ALA A 116 23.34 24.33 -14.01
C ALA A 116 23.05 25.65 -13.28
N LYS A 117 21.79 26.12 -13.29
CA LYS A 117 21.37 27.35 -12.59
C LYS A 117 21.55 27.26 -11.07
N ILE A 118 21.40 26.07 -10.49
CA ILE A 118 21.60 25.85 -9.05
C ILE A 118 23.04 25.43 -8.71
N GLY A 119 23.97 25.48 -9.67
CA GLY A 119 25.38 25.14 -9.47
C GLY A 119 25.61 23.66 -9.17
N LYS A 120 24.77 22.77 -9.69
CA LYS A 120 24.85 21.32 -9.52
C LYS A 120 25.12 20.61 -10.84
N THR A 121 25.62 19.38 -10.75
CA THR A 121 25.92 18.51 -11.88
C THR A 121 25.01 17.28 -11.85
N PRO A 122 24.92 16.51 -12.95
CA PRO A 122 24.18 15.24 -12.95
C PRO A 122 24.66 14.23 -11.89
N ALA A 123 25.93 14.30 -11.45
CA ALA A 123 26.46 13.44 -10.39
C ALA A 123 25.88 13.77 -9.00
N ASP A 124 25.30 14.96 -8.82
CA ASP A 124 24.67 15.40 -7.57
C ASP A 124 23.19 14.99 -7.45
N CYS A 125 22.65 14.26 -8.44
CA CYS A 125 21.22 13.97 -8.52
C CYS A 125 20.92 12.53 -8.95
N ILE A 126 19.71 12.06 -8.63
CA ILE A 126 19.16 10.84 -9.17
C ILE A 126 18.29 11.18 -10.38
N LYS A 127 18.56 10.51 -11.51
CA LYS A 127 17.76 10.67 -12.73
C LYS A 127 16.48 9.84 -12.61
N VAL A 128 15.33 10.50 -12.76
CA VAL A 128 14.06 9.82 -13.02
C VAL A 128 14.11 9.27 -14.44
N ARG A 129 14.22 7.93 -14.57
CA ARG A 129 14.40 7.26 -15.86
C ARG A 129 13.12 7.28 -16.69
N SER A 130 11.98 7.03 -16.03
CA SER A 130 10.65 6.97 -16.63
C SER A 130 9.60 7.11 -15.51
N TYR A 131 8.34 7.34 -15.90
CA TYR A 131 7.18 7.24 -15.02
C TYR A 131 5.99 6.68 -15.82
N GLY A 132 5.09 5.96 -15.15
CA GLY A 132 3.85 5.47 -15.74
C GLY A 132 2.64 5.98 -14.96
N PHE A 133 1.55 6.31 -15.66
CA PHE A 133 0.34 6.84 -15.04
C PHE A 133 -0.90 6.23 -15.70
N VAL A 134 -1.75 5.61 -14.88
CA VAL A 134 -2.98 4.95 -15.33
C VAL A 134 -4.08 5.28 -14.32
N THR A 135 -5.30 5.49 -14.82
CA THR A 135 -6.49 5.67 -13.99
C THR A 135 -7.54 4.64 -14.37
N ASN A 136 -8.35 4.22 -13.40
CA ASN A 136 -9.52 3.38 -13.60
C ASN A 136 -10.75 4.06 -12.98
N PRO A 137 -11.96 3.79 -13.50
CA PRO A 137 -13.19 4.23 -12.83
C PRO A 137 -13.29 3.64 -11.42
N LEU A 138 -13.69 4.47 -10.46
CA LEU A 138 -13.91 4.02 -9.08
C LEU A 138 -15.02 2.96 -9.02
N ALA A 139 -14.95 2.07 -8.03
CA ALA A 139 -15.85 0.92 -7.82
C ALA A 139 -15.91 -0.14 -8.94
N GLN A 140 -15.26 0.07 -10.09
CA GLN A 140 -15.30 -0.87 -11.22
C GLN A 140 -14.14 -1.86 -11.20
N VAL A 141 -14.07 -2.66 -10.14
CA VAL A 141 -13.05 -3.72 -10.00
C VAL A 141 -13.49 -4.97 -10.74
N LYS A 142 -12.81 -5.30 -11.85
CA LYS A 142 -13.12 -6.48 -12.68
C LYS A 142 -12.63 -7.80 -12.05
N ASN A 143 -11.44 -7.79 -11.45
CA ASN A 143 -10.82 -8.94 -10.81
C ASN A 143 -10.26 -8.53 -9.44
N LEU A 144 -10.75 -9.16 -8.37
CA LEU A 144 -10.30 -8.89 -7.00
C LEU A 144 -8.87 -9.41 -6.73
N LEU A 145 -8.36 -10.32 -7.55
CA LEU A 145 -7.02 -10.88 -7.44
C LEU A 145 -5.96 -10.02 -8.15
N GLU A 146 -6.36 -8.99 -8.89
CA GLU A 146 -5.46 -8.17 -9.68
C GLU A 146 -5.59 -6.68 -9.35
N PHE A 147 -4.44 -5.99 -9.43
CA PHE A 147 -4.35 -4.54 -9.46
C PHE A 147 -4.00 -4.08 -10.88
N GLU A 148 -4.99 -4.12 -11.79
CA GLU A 148 -4.80 -3.85 -13.23
C GLU A 148 -4.08 -2.53 -13.50
N SER A 149 -4.51 -1.41 -12.90
CA SER A 149 -3.87 -0.11 -13.11
C SER A 149 -2.41 -0.09 -12.66
N ALA A 150 -2.10 -0.75 -11.54
CA ALA A 150 -0.74 -0.84 -11.04
C ALA A 150 0.14 -1.68 -11.96
N ARG A 151 -0.38 -2.82 -12.45
CA ARG A 151 0.31 -3.66 -13.44
C ARG A 151 0.60 -2.88 -14.73
N GLN A 152 -0.38 -2.13 -15.24
CA GLN A 152 -0.22 -1.33 -16.46
C GLN A 152 0.76 -0.17 -16.28
N SER A 153 0.64 0.60 -15.19
CA SER A 153 1.54 1.74 -14.94
C SER A 153 2.98 1.30 -14.68
N PHE A 154 3.18 0.18 -13.97
CA PHE A 154 4.50 -0.40 -13.76
C PHE A 154 5.09 -0.92 -15.07
N GLY A 155 4.29 -1.61 -15.90
CA GLY A 155 4.70 -2.07 -17.22
C GLY A 155 5.10 -0.93 -18.15
N GLN A 156 4.34 0.17 -18.17
CA GLN A 156 4.68 1.38 -18.93
C GLN A 156 6.00 1.98 -18.45
N SER A 157 6.15 2.17 -17.13
CA SER A 157 7.37 2.75 -16.57
C SER A 157 8.60 1.91 -16.89
N LEU A 158 8.53 0.58 -16.77
CA LEU A 158 9.62 -0.32 -17.14
C LEU A 158 9.94 -0.26 -18.65
N GLY A 159 8.91 -0.30 -19.49
CA GLY A 159 9.04 -0.24 -20.95
C GLY A 159 9.69 1.06 -21.43
N ASP A 160 9.15 2.21 -21.01
CA ASP A 160 9.68 3.54 -21.33
C ASP A 160 11.09 3.75 -20.75
N GLY A 161 11.35 3.11 -19.61
CA GLY A 161 12.67 3.08 -19.01
C GLY A 161 13.66 2.23 -19.81
N GLY A 162 13.21 1.20 -20.54
CA GLY A 162 14.08 0.15 -21.07
C GLY A 162 14.69 -0.69 -19.94
N ALA A 163 13.90 -0.99 -18.92
CA ALA A 163 14.26 -1.82 -17.78
C ALA A 163 13.36 -3.04 -17.69
N ARG A 164 13.82 -4.09 -17.03
CA ARG A 164 13.04 -5.26 -16.66
C ARG A 164 12.84 -5.32 -15.15
N VAL A 165 11.91 -6.19 -14.71
CA VAL A 165 11.66 -6.41 -13.28
C VAL A 165 12.92 -6.90 -12.57
N GLU A 166 13.72 -7.72 -13.25
CA GLU A 166 14.96 -8.27 -12.69
C GLU A 166 16.08 -7.22 -12.52
N ASP A 167 15.92 -6.04 -13.12
CA ASP A 167 16.86 -4.92 -12.97
C ASP A 167 16.57 -4.07 -11.73
N VAL A 168 15.46 -4.32 -11.02
CA VAL A 168 15.06 -3.58 -9.81
C VAL A 168 15.72 -4.21 -8.58
N GLY A 169 16.60 -3.45 -7.92
CA GLY A 169 17.30 -3.84 -6.69
C GLY A 169 16.62 -3.44 -5.40
#